data_AF-A0A8B6BW63-F1
#
_entry.id   AF-A0A8B6BW63-F1
#
_cell.length_a   1.000
_cell.length_b   1.000
_cell.length_c   1.000
_cell.angle_alpha   90.00
_cell.angle_beta   90.00
_cell.angle_gamma   90.00
#
_symmetry.space_group_name_H-M   'P 1'
#
loop_
_entity.id
_entity.type
_entity.pdbx_description
1 polymer ?
#
loop_
_entity_poly.entity_id
_entity_poly.type
_entity_poly.pdbx_seq_one_letter_code
_entity_poly.pdbx_strand_id
1 'polypeptide(L)'
;MDSLVFMHSADKHEFWSALLEKAYAKLHGSYESLKGGSTSEAMEDFTGGVTEMFDLKKAPKDLLTIMLKAHDRGSLMGCSIDADPNQLEAELANGLIMGHAYSVTAVKMVEIQTPGRSGKLPMVRCRNPWGNESEWKGAFSDESERWKYITDSDKEEIGLTQEDDGEFWMTFGDWQSNFQKLEICNLGPDSLDDDELVKIGKKRWEATSEVGEWIPNVNAGGCRNYLQTFFTNPQYRVTVTDPDEDEDDLCTILVGVLQKDRRKKRKEGLDMLTIGYVIYKLKDPDCGPLDVDFFKYNASVAKSPSFINLREVCGRHMLQPGTYCIIPSTFEPHNKGEYLLRIFTEKANVTQ
;
A
#
# COMPACT_ATOMS: atom_id res chain seq x y z
N MET A 1 -37.25 17.62 -5.14
CA MET A 1 -35.97 18.07 -4.54
C MET A 1 -34.89 17.33 -5.30
N ASP A 2 -34.02 18.06 -5.99
CA ASP A 2 -32.94 17.45 -6.75
C ASP A 2 -31.75 17.26 -5.81
N SER A 3 -31.39 16.00 -5.55
CA SER A 3 -30.23 15.63 -4.72
C SER A 3 -29.26 14.78 -5.54
N LEU A 4 -27.97 14.89 -5.23
CA LEU A 4 -26.96 13.98 -5.77
C LEU A 4 -27.22 12.56 -5.23
N VAL A 5 -27.09 11.56 -6.09
CA VAL A 5 -27.34 10.14 -5.77
C VAL A 5 -26.06 9.32 -5.59
N PHE A 6 -24.90 9.91 -5.87
CA PHE A 6 -23.56 9.32 -5.69
C PHE A 6 -22.74 10.19 -4.71
N MET A 7 -21.40 10.15 -4.79
CA MET A 7 -20.54 10.91 -3.88
C MET A 7 -20.90 12.40 -3.88
N HIS A 8 -21.02 12.97 -2.69
CA HIS A 8 -21.34 14.37 -2.47
C HIS A 8 -20.70 14.85 -1.17
N SER A 9 -20.46 16.17 -1.09
CA SER A 9 -20.01 16.80 0.16
C SER A 9 -21.18 17.04 1.10
N ALA A 10 -20.88 17.15 2.40
CA ALA A 10 -21.81 17.69 3.38
C ALA A 10 -22.12 19.18 3.10
N ASP A 11 -21.17 19.92 2.52
CA ASP A 11 -21.44 21.27 2.01
C ASP A 11 -22.13 21.21 0.65
N LYS A 12 -23.34 21.78 0.59
CA LYS A 12 -24.18 21.82 -0.62
C LYS A 12 -23.60 22.67 -1.74
N HIS A 13 -22.56 23.47 -1.49
CA HIS A 13 -21.89 24.29 -2.49
C HIS A 13 -20.57 23.69 -2.97
N GLU A 14 -20.18 22.51 -2.46
CA GLU A 14 -18.95 21.83 -2.82
C GLU A 14 -19.22 20.61 -3.73
N PHE A 15 -18.69 20.66 -4.95
CA PHE A 15 -19.01 19.66 -5.99
C PHE A 15 -17.77 18.95 -6.56
N TRP A 16 -16.57 19.25 -6.08
CA TRP A 16 -15.34 18.70 -6.67
C TRP A 16 -15.28 17.18 -6.54
N SER A 17 -15.71 16.61 -5.41
CA SER A 17 -15.73 15.17 -5.16
C SER A 17 -16.69 14.45 -6.11
N ALA A 18 -17.90 14.99 -6.28
CA ALA A 18 -18.90 14.47 -7.23
C ALA A 18 -18.39 14.51 -8.69
N LEU A 19 -17.70 15.59 -9.07
CA LEU A 19 -17.12 15.73 -10.40
C LEU A 19 -15.91 14.82 -10.62
N LEU A 20 -15.08 14.62 -9.58
CA LEU A 20 -13.94 13.71 -9.62
C LEU A 20 -14.41 12.27 -9.79
N GLU A 21 -15.41 11.84 -9.02
CA GLU A 21 -16.02 10.51 -9.17
C GLU A 21 -16.58 10.32 -10.58
N LYS A 22 -17.25 11.33 -11.12
CA LYS A 22 -17.78 11.31 -12.49
C LYS A 22 -16.67 11.16 -13.53
N ALA A 23 -15.56 11.87 -13.37
CA ALA A 23 -14.41 11.77 -14.26
C ALA A 23 -13.78 10.37 -14.19
N TYR A 24 -13.67 9.80 -12.98
CA TYR A 24 -13.15 8.45 -12.75
C TYR A 24 -14.09 7.37 -13.33
N ALA A 25 -15.40 7.51 -13.13
CA ALA A 25 -16.42 6.66 -13.75
C ALA A 25 -16.34 6.73 -15.28
N LYS A 26 -16.14 7.92 -15.86
CA LYS A 26 -15.96 8.09 -17.31
C LYS A 26 -14.71 7.37 -17.82
N LEU A 27 -13.60 7.45 -17.09
CA LEU A 27 -12.35 6.75 -17.44
C LEU A 27 -12.54 5.23 -17.48
N HIS A 28 -13.28 4.68 -16.51
CA HIS A 28 -13.60 3.25 -16.42
C HIS A 28 -14.85 2.83 -17.23
N GLY A 29 -15.52 3.79 -17.87
CA GLY A 29 -16.61 3.59 -18.82
C GLY A 29 -18.02 3.79 -18.26
N SER A 30 -18.24 3.60 -16.95
CA SER A 30 -19.51 3.88 -16.27
C SER A 30 -19.35 3.92 -14.74
N TYR A 31 -20.36 4.43 -14.02
CA TYR A 31 -20.42 4.33 -12.54
C TYR A 31 -20.53 2.88 -12.06
N GLU A 32 -21.23 2.01 -12.80
CA GLU A 32 -21.34 0.59 -12.44
C GLU A 32 -19.97 -0.10 -12.47
N SER A 33 -19.09 0.34 -13.36
CA SER A 33 -17.72 -0.17 -13.46
C SER A 33 -16.83 0.20 -12.27
N LEU A 34 -17.26 1.11 -11.39
CA LEU A 34 -16.57 1.43 -10.14
C LEU A 34 -16.93 0.46 -8.99
N LYS A 35 -18.01 -0.31 -9.12
CA LYS A 35 -18.40 -1.29 -8.10
C LYS A 35 -17.36 -2.40 -7.99
N GLY A 36 -16.91 -2.66 -6.76
CA GLY A 36 -15.96 -3.73 -6.46
C GLY A 36 -14.48 -3.39 -6.74
N GLY A 37 -14.14 -2.11 -6.93
CA GLY A 37 -12.74 -1.67 -6.86
C GLY A 37 -12.21 -1.68 -5.42
N SER A 38 -10.89 -1.80 -5.25
CA SER A 38 -10.25 -1.67 -3.94
C SER A 38 -9.76 -0.24 -3.71
N THR A 39 -9.66 0.18 -2.43
CA THR A 39 -9.18 1.51 -2.05
C THR A 39 -7.77 1.78 -2.60
N SER A 40 -6.91 0.77 -2.55
CA SER A 40 -5.58 0.69 -3.16
C SER A 40 -5.57 1.04 -4.64
N GLU A 41 -6.50 0.53 -5.44
CA GLU A 41 -6.53 0.86 -6.87
C GLU A 41 -6.83 2.34 -7.10
N ALA A 42 -7.71 2.91 -6.28
CA ALA A 42 -8.01 4.33 -6.30
C ALA A 42 -6.82 5.17 -5.81
N MET A 43 -6.15 4.75 -4.73
CA MET A 43 -4.93 5.42 -4.24
C MET A 43 -3.84 5.43 -5.31
N GLU A 44 -3.60 4.33 -6.01
CA GLU A 44 -2.64 4.28 -7.13
C GLU A 44 -3.04 5.21 -8.28
N ASP A 45 -4.31 5.21 -8.67
CA ASP A 45 -4.78 6.02 -9.81
C ASP A 45 -4.76 7.52 -9.50
N PHE A 46 -4.98 7.92 -8.24
CA PHE A 46 -5.01 9.32 -7.82
C PHE A 46 -3.66 9.88 -7.39
N THR A 47 -2.69 9.02 -7.06
CA THR A 47 -1.39 9.48 -6.54
C THR A 47 -0.19 9.03 -7.37
N GLY A 48 -0.33 7.99 -8.19
CA GLY A 48 0.80 7.32 -8.86
C GLY A 48 1.67 6.48 -7.92
N GLY A 49 1.35 6.42 -6.63
CA GLY A 49 2.07 5.63 -5.62
C GLY A 49 1.93 4.12 -5.80
N VAL A 50 2.72 3.35 -5.07
CA VAL A 50 2.68 1.87 -5.04
C VAL A 50 1.97 1.38 -3.80
N THR A 51 1.04 0.43 -3.92
CA THR A 51 0.26 -0.03 -2.76
C THR A 51 0.72 -1.37 -2.21
N GLU A 52 0.75 -1.47 -0.89
CA GLU A 52 0.94 -2.70 -0.13
C GLU A 52 -0.34 -3.05 0.62
N MET A 53 -0.66 -4.33 0.71
CA MET A 53 -1.81 -4.83 1.46
C MET A 53 -1.35 -5.78 2.57
N PHE A 54 -1.90 -5.59 3.76
CA PHE A 54 -1.66 -6.42 4.93
C PHE A 54 -2.96 -7.02 5.43
N ASP A 55 -3.00 -8.36 5.55
CA ASP A 55 -4.00 -9.07 6.35
C ASP A 55 -3.58 -8.97 7.82
N LEU A 56 -4.34 -8.22 8.62
CA LEU A 56 -3.98 -7.92 10.01
C LEU A 56 -4.01 -9.15 10.91
N LYS A 57 -4.72 -10.22 10.52
CA LYS A 57 -4.70 -11.52 11.22
C LYS A 57 -3.36 -12.24 11.03
N LYS A 58 -2.61 -11.88 9.99
CA LYS A 58 -1.29 -12.43 9.65
C LYS A 58 -0.24 -11.33 9.53
N ALA A 59 -0.47 -10.21 10.22
CA ALA A 59 0.42 -9.06 10.20
C ALA A 59 1.85 -9.47 10.60
N PRO A 60 2.87 -8.88 9.96
CA PRO A 60 4.24 -9.09 10.37
C PRO A 60 4.49 -8.41 11.74
N LYS A 61 5.49 -8.88 12.50
CA LYS A 61 5.74 -8.42 13.88
C LYS A 61 6.15 -6.94 13.94
N ASP A 62 6.78 -6.46 12.88
CA ASP A 62 7.27 -5.11 12.66
C ASP A 62 6.23 -4.18 12.00
N LEU A 63 4.95 -4.59 11.92
CA LEU A 63 3.88 -3.79 11.30
C LEU A 63 3.81 -2.36 11.86
N LEU A 64 3.94 -2.19 13.18
CA LEU A 64 3.95 -0.87 13.80
C LEU A 64 5.10 0.00 13.25
N THR A 65 6.29 -0.57 13.11
CA THR A 65 7.46 0.12 12.54
C THR A 65 7.20 0.49 11.08
N ILE A 66 6.62 -0.42 10.29
CA ILE A 66 6.22 -0.15 8.91
C ILE A 66 5.25 1.04 8.85
N MET A 67 4.22 1.05 9.70
CA MET A 67 3.22 2.13 9.73
C MET A 67 3.82 3.47 10.18
N LEU A 68 4.71 3.48 11.17
CA LEU A 68 5.44 4.69 11.59
C LEU A 68 6.32 5.21 10.45
N LYS A 69 7.10 4.34 9.81
CA LYS A 69 7.95 4.67 8.65
C LYS A 69 7.13 5.18 7.45
N ALA A 70 5.91 4.66 7.26
CA ALA A 70 4.99 5.08 6.21
C ALA A 70 4.39 6.47 6.52
N HIS A 71 3.93 6.68 7.76
CA HIS A 71 3.42 7.97 8.22
C HIS A 71 4.50 9.08 8.12
N ASP A 72 5.72 8.80 8.57
CA ASP A 72 6.89 9.69 8.48
C ASP A 72 7.26 10.06 7.04
N ARG A 73 6.80 9.29 6.03
CA ARG A 73 7.05 9.52 4.59
C ARG A 73 5.82 10.08 3.85
N GLY A 74 4.75 10.41 4.57
CA GLY A 74 3.50 10.90 3.98
C GLY A 74 2.73 9.84 3.16
N SER A 75 3.02 8.55 3.35
CA SER A 75 2.24 7.48 2.70
C SER A 75 0.77 7.57 3.14
N LEU A 76 -0.14 7.35 2.19
CA LEU A 76 -1.56 7.26 2.50
C LEU A 76 -1.88 5.87 3.05
N MET A 77 -2.71 5.81 4.09
CA MET A 77 -3.07 4.55 4.73
C MET A 77 -4.58 4.44 4.88
N GLY A 78 -5.12 3.29 4.49
CA GLY A 78 -6.51 2.92 4.67
C GLY A 78 -6.63 1.61 5.43
N CYS A 79 -7.69 1.44 6.22
CA CYS A 79 -7.99 0.18 6.89
C CYS A 79 -9.48 -0.15 6.81
N SER A 80 -9.80 -1.43 6.91
CA SER A 80 -11.19 -1.87 6.83
C SER A 80 -11.46 -3.12 7.65
N ILE A 81 -12.75 -3.34 7.92
CA ILE A 81 -13.31 -4.54 8.51
C ILE A 81 -14.13 -5.22 7.41
N ASP A 82 -13.96 -6.53 7.19
CA ASP A 82 -14.73 -7.21 6.15
C ASP A 82 -16.24 -7.17 6.46
N ALA A 83 -17.06 -7.00 5.42
CA ALA A 83 -18.51 -7.05 5.55
C ALA A 83 -18.99 -8.47 5.89
N ASP A 84 -20.07 -8.57 6.65
CA ASP A 84 -20.86 -9.82 6.70
C ASP A 84 -21.62 -9.94 5.38
N PRO A 85 -21.59 -11.09 4.67
CA PRO A 85 -22.37 -11.30 3.45
C PRO A 85 -23.87 -11.00 3.60
N ASN A 86 -24.41 -11.05 4.82
CA ASN A 86 -25.82 -10.81 5.11
C ASN A 86 -26.10 -9.40 5.67
N GLN A 87 -25.08 -8.61 5.98
CA GLN A 87 -25.22 -7.25 6.51
C GLN A 87 -24.12 -6.35 5.94
N LEU A 88 -24.52 -5.45 5.02
CA LEU A 88 -23.67 -4.37 4.55
C LEU A 88 -23.70 -3.23 5.57
N GLU A 89 -22.52 -2.69 5.90
CA GLU A 89 -22.38 -1.42 6.64
C GLU A 89 -23.07 -1.43 8.02
N ALA A 90 -22.87 -2.50 8.79
CA ALA A 90 -23.41 -2.62 10.14
C ALA A 90 -22.45 -2.02 11.19
N GLU A 91 -22.98 -1.14 12.05
CA GLU A 91 -22.28 -0.63 13.23
C GLU A 91 -22.14 -1.71 14.29
N LEU A 92 -20.91 -1.90 14.77
CA LEU A 92 -20.56 -2.81 15.86
C LEU A 92 -20.81 -2.16 17.23
N ALA A 93 -20.88 -2.97 18.28
CA ALA A 93 -21.08 -2.47 19.65
C ALA A 93 -19.96 -1.51 20.14
N ASN A 94 -18.79 -1.54 19.51
CA ASN A 94 -17.67 -0.66 19.77
C ASN A 94 -17.67 0.62 18.89
N GLY A 95 -18.72 0.83 18.08
CA GLY A 95 -18.92 1.99 17.22
C GLY A 95 -18.29 1.90 15.82
N LEU A 96 -17.45 0.89 15.54
CA LEU A 96 -16.85 0.69 14.22
C LEU A 96 -17.86 0.07 13.23
N ILE A 97 -17.73 0.39 11.96
CA ILE A 97 -18.64 -0.07 10.89
C ILE A 97 -17.96 -1.15 10.06
N MET A 98 -18.63 -2.29 9.88
CA MET A 98 -18.14 -3.38 9.03
C MET A 98 -18.42 -3.11 7.55
N GLY A 99 -17.55 -3.59 6.66
CA GLY A 99 -17.70 -3.37 5.22
C GLY A 99 -17.41 -1.94 4.78
N HIS A 100 -16.80 -1.14 5.65
CA HIS A 100 -16.50 0.27 5.45
C HIS A 100 -14.99 0.53 5.47
N ALA A 101 -14.56 1.53 4.69
CA ALA A 101 -13.16 1.95 4.63
C ALA A 101 -12.92 3.15 5.55
N TYR A 102 -11.90 3.03 6.39
CA TYR A 102 -11.39 4.08 7.26
C TYR A 102 -10.04 4.56 6.74
N SER A 103 -9.70 5.83 6.97
CA SER A 103 -8.36 6.34 6.72
C SER A 103 -7.54 6.31 8.00
N VAL A 104 -6.27 5.91 7.94
CA VAL A 104 -5.33 6.07 9.05
C VAL A 104 -4.62 7.40 8.84
N THR A 105 -4.91 8.39 9.68
CA THR A 105 -4.43 9.78 9.51
C THR A 105 -3.20 10.09 10.35
N ALA A 106 -2.92 9.31 11.40
CA ALA A 106 -1.69 9.43 12.18
C ALA A 106 -1.29 8.13 12.87
N VAL A 107 0.01 7.94 13.06
CA VAL A 107 0.59 6.85 13.84
C VAL A 107 1.69 7.44 14.71
N LYS A 108 1.55 7.35 16.04
CA LYS A 108 2.44 8.04 17.00
C LYS A 108 2.76 7.16 18.21
N MET A 109 3.94 7.37 18.77
CA MET A 109 4.33 6.81 20.06
C MET A 109 4.09 7.87 21.14
N VAL A 110 3.03 7.72 21.92
CA VAL A 110 2.60 8.72 22.90
C VAL A 110 3.11 8.37 24.28
N GLU A 111 3.64 9.34 25.02
CA GLU A 111 4.05 9.12 26.41
C GLU A 111 2.83 9.00 27.32
N ILE A 112 2.78 7.91 28.09
CA ILE A 112 1.71 7.66 29.06
C ILE A 112 2.30 7.59 30.46
N GLN A 113 1.64 8.27 31.40
CA GLN A 113 1.99 8.29 32.82
C GLN A 113 0.82 7.77 33.64
N THR A 114 0.91 6.51 34.06
CA THR A 114 -0.04 5.92 35.02
C THR A 114 0.59 5.83 36.41
N PRO A 115 -0.21 5.73 37.49
CA PRO A 115 0.31 5.69 38.87
C PRO A 115 1.34 4.57 39.17
N GLY A 116 1.47 3.56 38.31
CA GLY A 116 2.43 2.46 38.47
C GLY A 116 3.31 2.17 37.26
N ARG A 117 3.20 2.92 36.16
CA ARG A 117 3.96 2.69 34.93
C ARG A 117 4.02 3.95 34.07
N SER A 118 5.23 4.31 33.65
CA SER A 118 5.46 5.26 32.56
C SER A 118 6.05 4.52 31.35
N GLY A 119 5.76 5.01 30.15
CA GLY A 119 6.32 4.46 28.92
C GLY A 119 5.70 5.06 27.68
N LYS A 120 6.12 4.58 26.50
CA LYS A 120 5.52 4.96 25.23
C LYS A 120 4.44 3.95 24.84
N LEU A 121 3.28 4.45 24.44
CA LEU A 121 2.14 3.70 23.95
C LEU A 121 1.96 3.97 22.46
N PRO A 122 2.00 2.96 21.59
CA PRO A 122 1.68 3.14 20.17
C PRO A 122 0.19 3.43 20.00
N MET A 123 -0.11 4.52 19.32
CA MET A 123 -1.46 4.99 19.03
C MET A 123 -1.66 5.19 17.53
N VAL A 124 -2.87 4.91 17.08
CA VAL A 124 -3.30 5.07 15.69
C VAL A 124 -4.52 5.98 15.69
N ARG A 125 -4.50 7.00 14.83
CA ARG A 125 -5.64 7.85 14.54
C ARG A 125 -6.31 7.40 13.28
N CYS A 126 -7.61 7.14 13.35
CA CYS A 126 -8.41 6.72 12.22
C CYS A 126 -9.49 7.78 11.96
N ARG A 127 -9.91 7.91 10.72
CA ARG A 127 -11.01 8.77 10.29
C ARG A 127 -12.04 7.98 9.52
N ASN A 128 -13.29 8.09 9.96
CA ASN A 128 -14.47 7.69 9.21
C ASN A 128 -14.78 8.74 8.14
N PRO A 129 -14.72 8.42 6.83
CA PRO A 129 -14.98 9.39 5.76
C PRO A 129 -16.39 9.99 5.76
N TRP A 130 -17.37 9.37 6.43
CA TRP A 130 -18.72 9.91 6.52
C TRP A 130 -18.84 11.10 7.48
N GLY A 131 -17.88 11.29 8.38
CA GLY A 131 -17.90 12.37 9.37
C GLY A 131 -19.18 12.40 10.19
N ASN A 132 -19.69 11.21 10.55
CA ASN A 132 -20.90 11.02 11.34
C ASN A 132 -20.56 10.41 12.71
N GLU A 133 -21.53 10.46 13.63
CA GLU A 133 -21.44 10.08 15.06
C GLU A 133 -20.98 8.63 15.37
N SER A 134 -20.68 7.81 14.36
CA SER A 134 -20.22 6.42 14.51
C SER A 134 -18.70 6.38 14.64
N GLU A 135 -18.22 6.72 15.84
CA GLU A 135 -16.81 6.69 16.24
C GLU A 135 -16.48 5.55 17.20
N TRP A 136 -15.18 5.31 17.41
CA TRP A 136 -14.69 4.32 18.36
C TRP A 136 -15.15 4.63 19.79
N LYS A 137 -15.79 3.66 20.45
CA LYS A 137 -16.34 3.78 21.81
C LYS A 137 -15.48 3.14 22.90
N GLY A 138 -14.25 2.73 22.56
CA GLY A 138 -13.35 2.00 23.47
C GLY A 138 -12.32 2.89 24.18
N ALA A 139 -11.17 2.30 24.53
CA ALA A 139 -10.09 3.05 25.18
C ALA A 139 -9.53 4.12 24.23
N PHE A 140 -9.32 5.34 24.75
CA PHE A 140 -8.90 6.52 23.99
C PHE A 140 -9.90 7.01 22.92
N SER A 141 -11.18 6.60 23.02
CA SER A 141 -12.26 7.37 22.40
C SER A 141 -12.26 8.83 22.87
N ASP A 142 -12.97 9.69 22.17
CA ASP A 142 -13.01 11.13 22.45
C ASP A 142 -13.44 11.46 23.89
N GLU A 143 -14.45 10.75 24.40
CA GLU A 143 -14.94 10.87 25.77
C GLU A 143 -14.14 10.04 26.81
N SER A 144 -13.08 9.36 26.41
CA SER A 144 -12.37 8.40 27.26
C SER A 144 -11.61 9.08 28.40
N GLU A 145 -11.86 8.65 29.65
CA GLU A 145 -11.07 9.11 30.79
C GLU A 145 -9.58 8.73 30.71
N ARG A 146 -9.20 7.85 29.77
CA ARG A 146 -7.81 7.43 29.54
C ARG A 146 -6.92 8.58 29.11
N TRP A 147 -7.47 9.64 28.51
CA TRP A 147 -6.74 10.85 28.16
C TRP A 147 -6.15 11.58 29.38
N LYS A 148 -6.65 11.31 30.60
CA LYS A 148 -6.08 11.87 31.85
C LYS A 148 -4.65 11.39 32.14
N TYR A 149 -4.21 10.31 31.50
CA TYR A 149 -2.86 9.74 31.68
C TYR A 149 -1.84 10.24 30.65
N ILE A 150 -2.23 11.14 29.75
CA ILE A 150 -1.39 11.78 28.75
C ILE A 150 -1.31 13.27 29.10
N THR A 151 -0.13 13.87 28.99
CA THR A 151 0.06 15.29 29.33
C THR A 151 -0.64 16.19 28.31
N ASP A 152 -1.03 17.41 28.69
CA ASP A 152 -1.68 18.32 27.76
C ASP A 152 -0.75 18.73 26.61
N SER A 153 0.57 18.82 26.86
CA SER A 153 1.58 19.04 25.82
C SER A 153 1.58 17.91 24.79
N ASP A 154 1.50 16.65 25.22
CA ASP A 154 1.47 15.51 24.30
C ASP A 154 0.15 15.45 23.52
N LYS A 155 -0.98 15.85 24.14
CA LYS A 155 -2.28 15.94 23.45
C LYS A 155 -2.26 17.00 22.35
N GLU A 156 -1.66 18.15 22.61
CA GLU A 156 -1.45 19.20 21.61
C GLU A 156 -0.52 18.71 20.49
N GLU A 157 0.56 18.00 20.83
CA GLU A 157 1.52 17.46 19.85
C GLU A 157 0.88 16.43 18.90
N ILE A 158 0.03 15.54 19.42
CA ILE A 158 -0.71 14.60 18.57
C ILE A 158 -1.87 15.25 17.82
N GLY A 159 -2.18 16.52 18.11
CA GLY A 159 -3.31 17.23 17.52
C GLY A 159 -4.64 16.61 17.89
N LEU A 160 -4.82 16.24 19.17
CA LEU A 160 -6.08 15.71 19.67
C LEU A 160 -7.17 16.78 19.54
N THR A 161 -8.08 16.57 18.61
CA THR A 161 -9.39 17.23 18.54
C THR A 161 -10.41 16.34 19.23
N GLN A 162 -11.36 16.96 19.93
CA GLN A 162 -12.52 16.28 20.53
C GLN A 162 -13.75 16.87 19.86
N GLU A 163 -13.93 16.52 18.59
CA GLU A 163 -14.99 17.02 17.73
C GLU A 163 -15.65 15.81 17.07
N ASP A 164 -16.96 15.87 16.88
CA ASP A 164 -17.71 14.82 16.18
C ASP A 164 -17.52 14.98 14.66
N ASP A 165 -16.32 14.64 14.20
CA ASP A 165 -15.87 14.79 12.80
C ASP A 165 -15.51 13.45 12.16
N GLY A 166 -15.72 12.36 12.89
CA GLY A 166 -15.41 10.99 12.51
C GLY A 166 -13.95 10.59 12.74
N GLU A 167 -13.10 11.47 13.26
CA GLU A 167 -11.70 11.18 13.59
C GLU A 167 -11.55 10.77 15.07
N PHE A 168 -10.95 9.62 15.30
CA PHE A 168 -10.77 9.08 16.65
C PHE A 168 -9.41 8.41 16.82
N TRP A 169 -8.93 8.38 18.05
CA TRP A 169 -7.73 7.66 18.43
C TRP A 169 -8.04 6.30 19.05
N MET A 170 -7.11 5.37 18.89
CA MET A 170 -7.13 4.10 19.60
C MET A 170 -5.70 3.57 19.79
N THR A 171 -5.52 2.61 20.70
CA THR A 171 -4.22 1.95 20.83
C THR A 171 -3.93 1.10 19.59
N PHE A 172 -2.66 0.94 19.21
CA PHE A 172 -2.29 0.05 18.10
C PHE A 172 -2.76 -1.39 18.32
N GLY A 173 -2.75 -1.86 19.58
CA GLY A 173 -3.24 -3.19 19.93
C GLY A 173 -4.75 -3.36 19.71
N ASP A 174 -5.55 -2.36 20.09
CA ASP A 174 -6.99 -2.35 19.80
C ASP A 174 -7.22 -2.25 18.30
N TRP A 175 -6.48 -1.37 17.60
CA TRP A 175 -6.59 -1.21 16.15
C TRP A 175 -6.36 -2.54 15.42
N GLN A 176 -5.24 -3.22 15.72
CA GLN A 176 -4.89 -4.49 15.10
C GLN A 176 -5.91 -5.61 15.43
N SER A 177 -6.56 -5.54 16.60
CA SER A 177 -7.56 -6.54 17.01
C SER A 177 -8.93 -6.35 16.36
N ASN A 178 -9.27 -5.10 15.98
CA ASN A 178 -10.59 -4.75 15.46
C ASN A 178 -10.62 -4.65 13.92
N PHE A 179 -9.55 -4.13 13.30
CA PHE A 179 -9.43 -4.07 11.84
C PHE A 179 -8.88 -5.38 11.26
N GLN A 180 -9.19 -5.64 9.99
CA GLN A 180 -8.79 -6.88 9.31
C GLN A 180 -7.83 -6.65 8.15
N LYS A 181 -7.91 -5.48 7.51
CA LYS A 181 -7.04 -5.11 6.38
C LYS A 181 -6.42 -3.75 6.61
N LEU A 182 -5.15 -3.61 6.21
CA LEU A 182 -4.46 -2.35 6.04
C LEU A 182 -3.95 -2.25 4.61
N GLU A 183 -4.12 -1.09 4.00
CA GLU A 183 -3.62 -0.74 2.68
C GLU A 183 -2.73 0.49 2.84
N ILE A 184 -1.47 0.41 2.41
CA ILE A 184 -0.51 1.52 2.46
C ILE A 184 -0.15 1.90 1.02
N CYS A 185 -0.40 3.14 0.62
CA CYS A 185 0.06 3.69 -0.64
C CYS A 185 1.32 4.53 -0.41
N ASN A 186 2.46 4.01 -0.87
CA ASN A 186 3.74 4.69 -0.78
C ASN A 186 3.90 5.62 -1.97
N LEU A 187 4.13 6.90 -1.67
CA LEU A 187 4.21 7.97 -2.64
C LEU A 187 5.64 8.08 -3.19
N GLY A 188 5.74 8.25 -4.51
CA GLY A 188 7.00 8.54 -5.17
C GLY A 188 7.37 10.02 -5.03
N PRO A 189 8.61 10.41 -5.37
CA PRO A 189 9.01 11.82 -5.35
C PRO A 189 8.15 12.69 -6.27
N ASP A 190 7.62 12.13 -7.37
CA ASP A 190 6.74 12.86 -8.31
C ASP A 190 5.31 13.05 -7.78
N SER A 191 4.94 12.39 -6.68
CA SER A 191 3.58 12.41 -6.11
C SER A 191 3.37 13.53 -5.08
N LEU A 192 4.45 14.21 -4.66
CA LEU A 192 4.43 15.22 -3.60
C LEU A 192 4.91 16.56 -4.17
N ASP A 193 4.24 17.66 -3.80
CA ASP A 193 4.71 19.01 -4.13
C ASP A 193 5.84 19.46 -3.18
N ASP A 194 6.54 20.54 -3.54
CA ASP A 194 7.68 21.05 -2.77
C ASP A 194 7.31 21.42 -1.32
N ASP A 195 6.09 21.88 -1.06
CA ASP A 195 5.64 22.27 0.27
C ASP A 195 5.37 21.04 1.17
N GLU A 196 4.73 20.01 0.61
CA GLU A 196 4.53 18.72 1.30
C GLU A 196 5.86 18.00 1.51
N LEU A 197 6.79 18.06 0.54
CA LEU A 197 8.15 17.55 0.70
C LEU A 197 8.90 18.24 1.85
N VAL A 198 8.70 19.54 2.04
CA VAL A 198 9.28 20.28 3.17
C VAL A 198 8.67 19.85 4.51
N LYS A 199 7.36 19.56 4.56
CA LYS A 199 6.65 19.13 5.78
C LYS A 199 7.02 17.71 6.21
N ILE A 200 7.10 16.77 5.26
CA ILE A 200 7.45 15.36 5.50
C ILE A 200 8.96 15.23 5.86
N GLY A 201 9.75 16.25 5.52
CA GLY A 201 11.18 16.33 5.81
C GLY A 201 12.01 15.50 4.83
N LYS A 202 13.19 15.04 5.26
CA LYS A 202 14.16 14.35 4.38
C LYS A 202 13.82 12.89 4.06
N LYS A 203 12.81 12.31 4.71
CA LYS A 203 12.48 10.88 4.55
C LYS A 203 11.52 10.74 3.39
N ARG A 204 12.03 10.36 2.22
CA ARG A 204 11.26 10.07 1.01
C ARG A 204 11.61 8.70 0.47
N TRP A 205 10.72 8.14 -0.34
CA TRP A 205 11.06 7.00 -1.17
C TRP A 205 11.87 7.45 -2.37
N GLU A 206 12.93 6.72 -2.70
CA GLU A 206 13.53 6.79 -4.02
C GLU A 206 12.79 5.80 -4.92
N ALA A 207 12.31 6.25 -6.06
CA ALA A 207 11.44 5.47 -6.93
C ALA A 207 12.00 5.43 -8.35
N THR A 208 11.96 4.24 -8.94
CA THR A 208 12.33 4.00 -10.35
C THR A 208 11.23 3.17 -10.99
N SER A 209 10.91 3.48 -12.24
CA SER A 209 9.82 2.81 -12.95
C SER A 209 10.20 2.48 -14.38
N GLU A 210 9.93 1.24 -14.78
CA GLU A 210 10.27 0.71 -16.09
C GLU A 210 9.02 0.18 -16.79
N VAL A 211 8.84 0.57 -18.05
CA VAL A 211 7.75 0.06 -18.89
C VAL A 211 8.26 -1.14 -19.68
N GLY A 212 7.53 -2.25 -19.61
CA GLY A 212 7.87 -3.47 -20.35
C GLY A 212 6.66 -4.13 -21.01
N GLU A 213 6.93 -5.11 -21.86
CA GLU A 213 5.92 -5.95 -22.49
C GLU A 213 6.38 -7.42 -22.51
N TRP A 214 5.45 -8.34 -22.23
CA TRP A 214 5.55 -9.75 -22.54
C TRP A 214 4.97 -10.01 -23.94
N ILE A 215 5.83 -10.46 -24.84
CA ILE A 215 5.55 -10.73 -26.25
C ILE A 215 5.66 -12.25 -26.46
N PRO A 216 4.58 -12.91 -26.93
CA PRO A 216 4.59 -14.34 -27.20
C PRO A 216 5.72 -14.74 -28.14
N ASN A 217 6.42 -15.84 -27.82
CA ASN A 217 7.55 -16.39 -28.59
C ASN A 217 8.81 -15.51 -28.66
N VAL A 218 8.86 -14.42 -27.88
CA VAL A 218 10.05 -13.55 -27.78
C VAL A 218 10.55 -13.53 -26.33
N ASN A 219 9.76 -12.97 -25.42
CA ASN A 219 10.15 -12.75 -24.02
C ASN A 219 9.01 -13.06 -23.01
N ALA A 220 7.88 -13.61 -23.46
CA ALA A 220 6.81 -14.09 -22.58
C ALA A 220 7.16 -15.48 -22.00
N GLY A 221 8.14 -15.52 -21.09
CA GLY A 221 8.78 -16.74 -20.62
C GLY A 221 7.99 -17.55 -19.59
N GLY A 222 6.94 -16.98 -18.99
CA GLY A 222 6.21 -17.58 -17.88
C GLY A 222 7.01 -17.55 -16.58
N CYS A 223 6.50 -18.14 -15.50
CA CYS A 223 7.17 -18.14 -14.20
C CYS A 223 8.27 -19.21 -14.09
N ARG A 224 8.96 -19.26 -12.94
CA ARG A 224 10.11 -20.13 -12.68
C ARG A 224 9.83 -21.64 -12.81
N ASN A 225 8.56 -22.05 -12.86
CA ASN A 225 8.14 -23.42 -13.19
C ASN A 225 8.54 -23.82 -14.63
N TYR A 226 8.65 -22.82 -15.52
CA TYR A 226 8.98 -22.98 -16.93
C TYR A 226 10.43 -22.58 -17.21
N LEU A 227 11.39 -23.29 -16.59
CA LEU A 227 12.82 -22.95 -16.67
C LEU A 227 13.37 -22.71 -18.08
N GLN A 228 12.90 -23.48 -19.04
CA GLN A 228 13.36 -23.43 -20.44
C GLN A 228 12.91 -22.17 -21.17
N THR A 229 12.00 -21.38 -20.60
CA THR A 229 11.51 -20.12 -21.17
C THR A 229 11.63 -18.96 -20.18
N PHE A 230 11.73 -19.23 -18.87
CA PHE A 230 11.79 -18.22 -17.82
C PHE A 230 12.89 -17.18 -18.03
N PHE A 231 14.07 -17.61 -18.48
CA PHE A 231 15.21 -16.74 -18.72
C PHE A 231 14.99 -15.70 -19.82
N THR A 232 14.00 -15.92 -20.69
CA THR A 232 13.64 -14.99 -21.77
C THR A 232 12.81 -13.80 -21.28
N ASN A 233 12.25 -13.86 -20.07
CA ASN A 233 11.57 -12.70 -19.50
C ASN A 233 12.54 -11.52 -19.35
N PRO A 234 12.03 -10.27 -19.45
CA PRO A 234 12.85 -9.09 -19.18
C PRO A 234 13.52 -9.14 -17.80
N GLN A 235 14.73 -8.59 -17.71
CA GLN A 235 15.59 -8.66 -16.53
C GLN A 235 16.00 -7.24 -16.15
N TYR A 236 15.71 -6.83 -14.92
CA TYR A 236 15.97 -5.48 -14.44
C TYR A 236 16.95 -5.51 -13.27
N ARG A 237 17.97 -4.65 -13.30
CA ARG A 237 18.96 -4.60 -12.23
C ARG A 237 18.65 -3.48 -11.26
N VAL A 238 18.83 -3.77 -9.98
CA VAL A 238 18.78 -2.79 -8.91
C VAL A 238 19.93 -3.01 -7.95
N THR A 239 20.65 -1.94 -7.64
CA THR A 239 21.71 -1.92 -6.64
C THR A 239 21.25 -1.08 -5.45
N VAL A 240 21.27 -1.69 -4.27
CA VAL A 240 21.03 -1.03 -2.98
C VAL A 240 22.32 -1.07 -2.17
N THR A 241 22.82 0.09 -1.75
CA THR A 241 24.13 0.21 -1.08
C THR A 241 24.02 0.55 0.38
N ASP A 242 23.10 1.45 0.71
CA ASP A 242 22.97 2.00 2.06
C ASP A 242 21.81 1.28 2.78
N PRO A 243 22.06 0.66 3.94
CA PRO A 243 21.00 0.07 4.74
C PRO A 243 20.09 1.16 5.33
N ASP A 244 18.91 0.73 5.75
CA ASP A 244 17.92 1.59 6.41
C ASP A 244 18.46 2.07 7.77
N GLU A 245 17.84 3.12 8.32
CA GLU A 245 18.20 3.65 9.64
C GLU A 245 17.60 2.79 10.77
N ASP A 246 17.93 1.50 10.80
CA ASP A 246 17.51 0.52 11.81
C ASP A 246 18.64 -0.45 12.19
N GLU A 247 18.38 -1.37 13.13
CA GLU A 247 19.40 -2.24 13.73
C GLU A 247 19.78 -3.46 12.85
N ASP A 248 19.06 -3.70 11.75
CA ASP A 248 19.16 -4.94 10.99
C ASP A 248 20.19 -4.90 9.84
N ASP A 249 20.77 -3.73 9.54
CA ASP A 249 21.70 -3.49 8.42
C ASP A 249 21.14 -4.00 7.06
N LEU A 250 19.82 -3.89 6.87
CA LEU A 250 19.10 -4.30 5.66
C LEU A 250 18.58 -3.08 4.89
N CYS A 251 18.41 -3.24 3.59
CA CYS A 251 17.77 -2.27 2.71
C CYS A 251 16.33 -2.68 2.44
N THR A 252 15.36 -1.80 2.72
CA THR A 252 13.97 -2.01 2.30
C THR A 252 13.83 -1.72 0.81
N ILE A 253 13.26 -2.70 0.09
CA ILE A 253 12.83 -2.55 -1.30
C ILE A 253 11.36 -2.96 -1.45
N LEU A 254 10.55 -2.10 -2.07
CA LEU A 254 9.22 -2.44 -2.55
C LEU A 254 9.29 -2.67 -4.04
N VAL A 255 8.74 -3.79 -4.49
CA VAL A 255 8.66 -4.12 -5.92
C VAL A 255 7.20 -4.32 -6.29
N GLY A 256 6.69 -3.43 -7.15
CA GLY A 256 5.35 -3.46 -7.73
C GLY A 256 5.40 -3.82 -9.21
N VAL A 257 4.58 -4.77 -9.64
CA VAL A 257 4.37 -5.09 -11.06
C VAL A 257 2.90 -4.90 -11.41
N LEU A 258 2.61 -3.87 -12.19
CA LEU A 258 1.27 -3.50 -12.63
C LEU A 258 1.04 -3.91 -14.08
N GLN A 259 -0.07 -4.60 -14.39
CA GLN A 259 -0.47 -4.91 -15.77
C GLN A 259 -1.38 -3.82 -16.36
N LYS A 260 -0.99 -3.29 -17.53
CA LYS A 260 -1.63 -2.12 -18.13
C LYS A 260 -2.94 -2.44 -18.87
N ASP A 261 -3.92 -1.54 -18.74
CA ASP A 261 -5.15 -1.45 -19.54
C ASP A 261 -6.02 -2.72 -19.62
N ARG A 262 -5.86 -3.69 -18.73
CA ARG A 262 -6.59 -4.97 -18.79
C ARG A 262 -8.09 -4.82 -18.53
N ARG A 263 -8.51 -3.84 -17.71
CA ARG A 263 -9.93 -3.54 -17.48
C ARG A 263 -10.66 -3.17 -18.78
N LYS A 264 -10.03 -2.41 -19.66
CA LYS A 264 -10.61 -2.04 -20.97
C LYS A 264 -10.79 -3.28 -21.86
N LYS A 265 -9.86 -4.25 -21.75
CA LYS A 265 -9.88 -5.51 -22.50
C LYS A 265 -10.91 -6.52 -22.00
N ARG A 266 -11.60 -6.28 -20.88
CA ARG A 266 -12.75 -7.12 -20.46
C ARG A 266 -13.87 -7.15 -21.50
N LYS A 267 -14.07 -6.06 -22.26
CA LYS A 267 -15.02 -6.00 -23.38
C LYS A 267 -14.65 -6.96 -24.52
N GLU A 268 -13.39 -7.34 -24.60
CA GLU A 268 -12.84 -8.31 -25.56
C GLU A 268 -12.79 -9.74 -24.98
N GLY A 269 -13.32 -9.95 -23.76
CA GLY A 269 -13.31 -11.25 -23.07
C GLY A 269 -11.99 -11.60 -22.38
N LEU A 270 -11.04 -10.66 -22.29
CA LEU A 270 -9.76 -10.86 -21.62
C LEU A 270 -9.84 -10.38 -20.16
N ASP A 271 -9.40 -11.23 -19.22
CA ASP A 271 -9.30 -10.88 -17.80
C ASP A 271 -7.84 -10.55 -17.39
N MET A 272 -7.64 -10.21 -16.12
CA MET A 272 -6.31 -10.03 -15.52
C MET A 272 -5.46 -11.29 -15.69
N LEU A 273 -4.20 -11.11 -16.10
CA LEU A 273 -3.20 -12.19 -16.10
C LEU A 273 -2.79 -12.48 -14.67
N THR A 274 -2.49 -13.74 -14.39
CA THR A 274 -1.75 -14.10 -13.18
C THR A 274 -0.31 -13.64 -13.33
N ILE A 275 0.10 -12.62 -12.58
CA ILE A 275 1.44 -11.99 -12.67
C ILE A 275 2.19 -12.09 -11.35
N GLY A 276 3.50 -11.92 -11.41
CA GLY A 276 4.39 -11.90 -10.25
C GLY A 276 5.82 -11.56 -10.66
N TYR A 277 6.73 -11.65 -9.71
CA TYR A 277 8.15 -11.42 -9.97
C TYR A 277 9.04 -12.28 -9.07
N VAL A 278 10.30 -12.42 -9.45
CA VAL A 278 11.33 -13.11 -8.69
C VAL A 278 12.59 -12.27 -8.63
N ILE A 279 13.26 -12.26 -7.47
CA ILE A 279 14.47 -11.49 -7.21
C ILE A 279 15.65 -12.45 -6.96
N TYR A 280 16.75 -12.21 -7.67
CA TYR A 280 18.01 -12.95 -7.53
C TYR A 280 19.14 -12.02 -7.11
N LYS A 281 19.98 -12.44 -6.16
CA LYS A 281 21.21 -11.72 -5.82
C LYS A 281 22.28 -12.02 -6.86
N LEU A 282 22.93 -11.00 -7.38
CA LEU A 282 24.03 -11.12 -8.33
C LEU A 282 25.36 -11.15 -7.60
N LYS A 283 26.24 -12.09 -7.99
CA LYS A 283 27.63 -12.13 -7.54
C LYS A 283 28.52 -11.16 -8.32
N ASP A 284 28.19 -10.97 -9.58
CA ASP A 284 28.85 -10.07 -10.52
C ASP A 284 27.82 -9.06 -11.03
N PRO A 285 27.91 -7.78 -10.59
CA PRO A 285 27.00 -6.72 -11.03
C PRO A 285 27.07 -6.41 -12.53
N ASP A 286 28.18 -6.72 -13.19
CA ASP A 286 28.44 -6.37 -14.59
C ASP A 286 28.17 -7.54 -15.55
N CYS A 287 27.63 -8.66 -15.04
CA CYS A 287 27.34 -9.82 -15.89
C CYS A 287 26.27 -9.49 -16.96
N GLY A 288 26.29 -10.21 -18.09
CA GLY A 288 25.26 -10.08 -19.12
C GLY A 288 23.88 -10.61 -18.69
N PRO A 289 22.91 -10.72 -19.62
CA PRO A 289 21.63 -11.36 -19.36
C PRO A 289 21.81 -12.77 -18.77
N LEU A 290 21.04 -13.07 -17.73
CA LEU A 290 21.09 -14.35 -17.03
C LEU A 290 20.44 -15.43 -17.88
N ASP A 291 21.08 -16.60 -17.99
CA ASP A 291 20.63 -17.71 -18.81
C ASP A 291 19.93 -18.81 -17.99
N VAL A 292 19.53 -19.89 -18.68
CA VAL A 292 18.86 -21.05 -18.05
C VAL A 292 19.72 -21.66 -16.94
N ASP A 293 21.03 -21.75 -17.13
CA ASP A 293 21.93 -22.37 -16.17
C ASP A 293 22.02 -21.52 -14.90
N PHE A 294 22.08 -20.19 -15.01
CA PHE A 294 21.99 -19.31 -13.85
C PHE A 294 20.73 -19.63 -13.02
N PHE A 295 19.55 -19.65 -13.64
CA PHE A 295 18.30 -19.88 -12.91
C PHE A 295 18.16 -21.30 -12.36
N LYS A 296 18.85 -22.28 -12.95
CA LYS A 296 18.87 -23.67 -12.49
C LYS A 296 19.71 -23.85 -11.23
N TYR A 297 20.84 -23.16 -11.12
CA TYR A 297 21.82 -23.35 -10.05
C TYR A 297 21.78 -22.28 -8.95
N ASN A 298 21.05 -21.18 -9.15
CA ASN A 298 20.89 -20.12 -8.15
C ASN A 298 19.46 -20.08 -7.60
N ALA A 299 19.34 -19.99 -6.27
CA ALA A 299 18.06 -19.77 -5.62
C ALA A 299 17.67 -18.28 -5.64
N SER A 300 16.37 -18.01 -5.77
CA SER A 300 15.84 -16.66 -5.59
C SER A 300 16.00 -16.24 -4.13
N VAL A 301 16.38 -14.99 -3.89
CA VAL A 301 16.46 -14.41 -2.54
C VAL A 301 15.12 -13.88 -2.06
N ALA A 302 14.26 -13.46 -3.00
CA ALA A 302 12.91 -13.01 -2.72
C ALA A 302 12.03 -13.19 -3.96
N LYS A 303 10.72 -13.05 -3.80
CA LYS A 303 9.71 -13.17 -4.85
C LYS A 303 8.43 -12.47 -4.41
N SER A 304 7.53 -12.20 -5.35
CA SER A 304 6.20 -11.70 -5.00
C SER A 304 5.49 -12.67 -4.03
N PRO A 305 4.63 -12.17 -3.11
CA PRO A 305 3.95 -13.02 -2.12
C PRO A 305 3.18 -14.18 -2.76
N SER A 306 2.58 -13.92 -3.92
CA SER A 306 1.96 -14.93 -4.78
C SER A 306 2.03 -14.49 -6.24
N PHE A 307 1.77 -15.43 -7.14
CA PHE A 307 1.36 -15.12 -8.50
C PHE A 307 -0.16 -15.04 -8.51
N ILE A 308 -0.71 -13.86 -8.77
CA ILE A 308 -2.15 -13.59 -8.62
C ILE A 308 -2.66 -12.71 -9.76
N ASN A 309 -3.94 -12.85 -10.07
CA ASN A 309 -4.65 -12.11 -11.11
C ASN A 309 -5.19 -10.75 -10.63
N LEU A 310 -4.33 -9.98 -9.96
CA LEU A 310 -4.61 -8.60 -9.55
C LEU A 310 -4.05 -7.59 -10.57
N ARG A 311 -4.54 -6.35 -10.54
CA ARG A 311 -4.04 -5.27 -11.39
C ARG A 311 -2.55 -4.98 -11.13
N GLU A 312 -2.16 -4.94 -9.86
CA GLU A 312 -0.77 -4.85 -9.44
C GLU A 312 -0.47 -5.93 -8.39
N VAL A 313 0.73 -6.48 -8.43
CA VAL A 313 1.31 -7.28 -7.36
C VAL A 313 2.49 -6.54 -6.77
N CYS A 314 2.39 -6.16 -5.49
CA CYS A 314 3.44 -5.50 -4.75
C CYS A 314 3.96 -6.40 -3.61
N GLY A 315 5.23 -6.22 -3.24
CA GLY A 315 5.80 -6.88 -2.08
C GLY A 315 7.00 -6.12 -1.53
N ARG A 316 7.09 -6.10 -0.20
CA ARG A 316 8.19 -5.55 0.59
C ARG A 316 9.23 -6.61 0.89
N HIS A 317 10.49 -6.29 0.65
CA HIS A 317 11.61 -7.17 0.92
C HIS A 317 12.69 -6.42 1.69
N MET A 318 13.24 -7.06 2.71
CA MET A 318 14.43 -6.60 3.42
C MET A 318 15.62 -7.37 2.86
N LEU A 319 16.50 -6.70 2.10
CA LEU A 319 17.62 -7.32 1.42
C LEU A 319 18.94 -6.73 1.92
N GLN A 320 19.97 -7.57 2.02
CA GLN A 320 21.32 -7.09 2.30
C GLN A 320 21.79 -6.10 1.22
N PRO A 321 22.74 -5.19 1.51
CA PRO A 321 23.37 -4.40 0.47
C PRO A 321 23.95 -5.27 -0.66
N GLY A 322 23.76 -4.85 -1.91
CA GLY A 322 24.20 -5.58 -3.09
C GLY A 322 23.40 -5.27 -4.35
N THR A 323 23.75 -5.99 -5.42
CA THR A 323 23.06 -5.89 -6.72
C THR A 323 22.14 -7.10 -6.92
N TYR A 324 20.94 -6.81 -7.40
CA TYR A 324 19.85 -7.76 -7.58
C TYR A 324 19.30 -7.70 -8.99
N CYS A 325 18.77 -8.81 -9.47
CA CYS A 325 18.05 -8.92 -10.72
C CYS A 325 16.59 -9.29 -10.45
N ILE A 326 15.66 -8.47 -10.93
CA ILE A 326 14.22 -8.63 -10.80
C ILE A 326 13.68 -9.12 -12.14
N ILE A 327 12.94 -10.23 -12.11
CA ILE A 327 12.33 -10.86 -13.27
C ILE A 327 10.80 -10.78 -13.15
N PRO A 328 10.14 -9.76 -13.75
CA PRO A 328 8.69 -9.72 -13.84
C PRO A 328 8.18 -10.70 -14.90
N SER A 329 7.20 -11.52 -14.54
CA SER A 329 6.63 -12.50 -15.46
C SER A 329 5.14 -12.72 -15.25
N THR A 330 4.48 -13.25 -16.28
CA THR A 330 3.21 -13.96 -16.12
C THR A 330 3.45 -15.34 -15.49
N PHE A 331 2.40 -15.98 -14.98
CA PHE A 331 2.49 -17.34 -14.46
C PHE A 331 2.75 -18.35 -15.59
N GLU A 332 1.87 -18.34 -16.59
CA GLU A 332 2.00 -19.17 -17.79
C GLU A 332 2.83 -18.45 -18.88
N PRO A 333 3.62 -19.18 -19.68
CA PRO A 333 4.35 -18.61 -20.81
C PRO A 333 3.42 -18.21 -21.96
N HIS A 334 3.96 -17.46 -22.92
CA HIS A 334 3.27 -16.99 -24.14
C HIS A 334 2.06 -16.05 -23.91
N ASN A 335 1.81 -15.63 -22.67
CA ASN A 335 0.81 -14.62 -22.38
C ASN A 335 1.30 -13.24 -22.81
N LYS A 336 0.51 -12.56 -23.64
CA LYS A 336 0.78 -11.18 -24.07
C LYS A 336 0.28 -10.19 -23.02
N GLY A 337 1.13 -9.22 -22.64
CA GLY A 337 0.70 -8.12 -21.78
C GLY A 337 1.77 -7.04 -21.61
N GLU A 338 1.33 -5.81 -21.45
CA GLU A 338 2.19 -4.68 -21.09
C GLU A 338 2.16 -4.50 -19.57
N TYR A 339 3.28 -4.09 -19.00
CA TYR A 339 3.40 -3.87 -17.56
C TYR A 339 4.23 -2.63 -17.22
N LEU A 340 4.10 -2.21 -15.97
CA LEU A 340 4.93 -1.22 -15.32
C LEU A 340 5.60 -1.88 -14.11
N LEU A 341 6.91 -1.98 -14.12
CA LEU A 341 7.72 -2.37 -12.96
C LEU A 341 8.03 -1.10 -12.18
N ARG A 342 7.80 -1.12 -10.87
CA ARG A 342 8.06 -0.01 -9.95
C ARG A 342 8.91 -0.51 -8.80
N ILE A 343 10.00 0.18 -8.53
CA ILE A 343 10.94 -0.17 -7.47
C ILE A 343 11.10 1.04 -6.56
N PHE A 344 10.74 0.87 -5.29
CA PHE A 344 10.86 1.90 -4.26
C PHE A 344 11.87 1.45 -3.21
N THR A 345 12.78 2.34 -2.80
CA THR A 345 13.78 2.08 -1.77
C THR A 345 13.81 3.19 -0.73
N GLU A 346 14.09 2.86 0.54
CA GLU A 346 14.18 3.86 1.61
C GLU A 346 15.42 4.76 1.50
N LYS A 347 16.47 4.24 0.86
CA LYS A 347 17.73 4.93 0.54
C LYS A 347 17.97 4.95 -0.96
N ALA A 348 18.96 5.74 -1.39
CA ALA A 348 19.34 5.86 -2.80
C ALA A 348 19.69 4.49 -3.41
N ASN A 349 19.25 4.28 -4.64
CA ASN A 349 19.52 3.09 -5.43
C ASN A 349 20.02 3.47 -6.83
N VAL A 350 20.62 2.49 -7.51
CA VAL A 350 20.99 2.61 -8.93
C VAL A 350 20.28 1.50 -9.69
N THR A 351 19.47 1.86 -10.68
CA THR A 351 18.82 0.90 -11.60
C THR A 351 19.48 0.95 -12.98
N GLN A 352 19.57 -0.22 -13.62
CA GLN A 352 20.17 -0.40 -14.95
C GLN A 352 19.38 -1.39 -15.81
#